data_AF-A0A257S402-F1
#
_entry.id   AF-A0A257S402-F1
#
_cell.length_a   1.000
_cell.length_b   1.000
_cell.length_c   1.000
_cell.angle_alpha   90.00
_cell.angle_beta   90.00
_cell.angle_gamma   90.00
#
_symmetry.space_group_name_H-M   'P 1'
#
loop_
_entity.id
_entity.type
_entity.pdbx_description
1 polymer ?
#
loop_
_entity_poly.entity_id
_entity_poly.type
_entity_poly.pdbx_seq_one_letter_code
_entity_poly.pdbx_strand_id
1 'polypeptide(L)'
;MFKREYLERVRSKWFIVATVLGPVFMGVITVLPTVLAARTRSSPTLANVIVLDATGTDLGSRVARSLAETAPASPPPRVQAVTAEQLAAAEDSATQFVVHHQAQGYLVLDAKTLAGTQVRYAGRNATSMADVSTLRSMVQRNLLDMRLEKEGIDPGRVATLTAVKLDMKTDKITDKGIEAGGGMSSVVFGYLIAFILYFMIAIYGQNMLRGVMEEKTTRVAEVVISSVKPEALLAGKILGVGLVALTQVFVWIAGGVAIYTFRGQIFAHFGIPAAAAMSVKMPGVPPSVGIALLLFFVLGFMFYAS
;
A
#
# COMPACT_ATOMS: atom_id res chain seq x y z
N MET A 1 -15.59 29.48 -30.73
CA MET A 1 -16.25 28.28 -30.17
C MET A 1 -15.35 27.50 -29.20
N PHE A 2 -14.18 27.01 -29.62
CA PHE A 2 -13.28 26.20 -28.75
C PHE A 2 -12.96 26.86 -27.39
N LYS A 3 -12.67 28.17 -27.37
CA LYS A 3 -12.37 28.92 -26.13
C LYS A 3 -13.54 28.92 -25.14
N ARG A 4 -14.78 28.99 -25.64
CA ARG A 4 -16.00 28.95 -24.82
C ARG A 4 -16.14 27.56 -24.18
N GLU A 5 -16.06 26.53 -25.00
CA GLU A 5 -16.15 25.13 -24.56
C GLU A 5 -15.09 24.78 -23.50
N TYR A 6 -13.85 25.23 -23.72
CA TYR A 6 -12.76 25.04 -22.76
C TYR A 6 -13.06 25.74 -21.42
N LEU A 7 -13.38 27.04 -21.44
CA LEU A 7 -13.58 27.82 -20.22
C LEU A 7 -14.78 27.35 -19.41
N GLU A 8 -15.86 26.94 -20.08
CA GLU A 8 -17.07 26.43 -19.43
C GLU A 8 -16.78 25.13 -18.66
N ARG A 9 -15.98 24.24 -19.25
CA ARG A 9 -15.61 22.97 -18.62
C ARG A 9 -14.56 23.12 -17.53
N VAL A 10 -13.50 23.90 -17.75
CA VAL A 10 -12.45 24.14 -16.74
C VAL A 10 -12.99 24.81 -15.49
N ARG A 11 -14.00 25.69 -15.63
CA ARG A 11 -14.64 26.35 -14.48
C ARG A 11 -15.71 25.52 -13.79
N SER A 12 -16.04 24.35 -14.34
CA SER A 12 -17.03 23.47 -13.72
C SER A 12 -16.52 22.94 -12.38
N LYS A 13 -17.42 22.86 -11.39
CA LYS A 13 -17.09 22.30 -10.07
C LYS A 13 -16.56 20.87 -10.19
N TRP A 14 -17.14 20.09 -11.11
CA TRP A 14 -16.73 18.71 -11.35
C TRP A 14 -15.30 18.62 -11.89
N PHE A 15 -14.92 19.49 -12.84
CA PHE A 15 -13.56 19.53 -13.35
C PHE A 15 -12.57 19.85 -12.24
N ILE A 16 -12.85 20.85 -11.40
CA ILE A 16 -11.96 21.23 -10.29
C ILE A 16 -11.80 20.06 -9.31
N VAL A 17 -12.90 19.42 -8.92
CA VAL A 17 -12.89 18.25 -8.02
C VAL A 17 -12.07 17.10 -8.62
N ALA A 18 -12.34 16.71 -9.86
CA ALA A 18 -11.63 15.63 -10.53
C ALA A 18 -10.13 15.94 -10.71
N THR A 19 -9.80 17.21 -11.00
CA THR A 19 -8.42 17.66 -11.17
C THR A 19 -7.63 17.59 -9.87
N VAL A 20 -8.21 18.00 -8.74
CA VAL A 20 -7.55 17.93 -7.41
C VAL A 20 -7.53 16.51 -6.85
N LEU A 21 -8.54 15.69 -7.15
CA LEU A 21 -8.63 14.33 -6.66
C LEU A 21 -7.46 13.46 -7.14
N GLY A 22 -6.98 13.66 -8.37
CA GLY A 22 -5.85 12.91 -8.93
C GLY A 22 -4.58 12.98 -8.08
N PRO A 23 -4.00 14.18 -7.84
CA PRO A 23 -2.82 14.34 -6.98
C PRO A 23 -3.06 13.85 -5.55
N VAL A 24 -4.25 14.09 -4.98
CA VAL A 24 -4.58 13.60 -3.63
C VAL A 24 -4.55 12.08 -3.59
N PHE A 25 -5.17 11.42 -4.56
CA PHE A 25 -5.18 9.96 -4.68
C PHE A 25 -3.78 9.37 -4.86
N MET A 26 -2.95 9.99 -5.72
CA MET A 26 -1.53 9.62 -5.86
C MET A 26 -0.76 9.75 -4.55
N GLY A 27 -1.01 10.84 -3.80
CA GLY A 27 -0.44 11.08 -2.49
C GLY A 27 -0.83 9.99 -1.49
N VAL A 28 -2.11 9.65 -1.41
CA VAL A 28 -2.60 8.57 -0.55
C VAL A 28 -1.94 7.24 -0.92
N ILE A 29 -1.93 6.83 -2.18
CA ILE A 29 -1.34 5.55 -2.59
C ILE A 29 0.17 5.50 -2.34
N THR A 30 0.86 6.62 -2.49
CA THR A 30 2.31 6.67 -2.26
C THR A 30 2.64 6.67 -0.77
N VAL A 31 1.93 7.46 0.02
CA VAL A 31 2.28 7.74 1.42
C VAL A 31 1.70 6.70 2.36
N LEU A 32 0.45 6.30 2.14
CA LEU A 32 -0.30 5.44 3.07
C LEU A 32 0.36 4.08 3.28
N PRO A 33 0.80 3.31 2.26
CA PRO A 33 1.42 2.01 2.49
C PRO A 33 2.72 2.11 3.30
N THR A 34 3.53 3.14 3.04
CA THR A 34 4.78 3.37 3.78
C THR A 34 4.50 3.78 5.22
N VAL A 35 3.50 4.63 5.46
CA VAL A 35 3.07 5.00 6.82
C VAL A 35 2.53 3.80 7.58
N LEU A 36 1.68 2.99 6.94
CA LEU A 36 1.17 1.76 7.53
C LEU A 36 2.31 0.80 7.85
N ALA A 37 3.19 0.49 6.89
CA ALA A 37 4.32 -0.42 7.10
C ALA A 37 5.31 0.06 8.18
N ALA A 38 5.52 1.38 8.30
CA ALA A 38 6.33 1.96 9.37
C ALA A 38 5.66 1.77 10.75
N ARG A 39 4.33 1.93 10.82
CA ARG A 39 3.56 1.72 12.06
C ARG A 39 3.39 0.25 12.43
N THR A 40 3.28 -0.66 11.47
CA THR A 40 3.19 -2.11 11.73
C THR A 40 4.45 -2.66 12.41
N ARG A 41 5.63 -2.05 12.16
CA ARG A 41 6.86 -2.38 12.90
C ARG A 41 6.79 -2.02 14.39
N SER A 42 5.87 -1.13 14.76
CA SER A 42 5.63 -0.69 16.14
C SER A 42 4.24 -1.13 16.59
N SER A 43 3.85 -2.40 16.35
CA SER A 43 2.50 -2.88 16.67
C SER A 43 2.26 -2.86 18.20
N PRO A 44 1.44 -1.95 18.76
CA PRO A 44 0.98 -2.05 20.15
C PRO A 44 0.02 -3.24 20.34
N THR A 45 -0.35 -3.92 19.26
CA THR A 45 -1.27 -5.08 19.21
C THR A 45 -0.68 -6.35 19.83
N LEU A 46 0.64 -6.42 19.99
CA LEU A 46 1.33 -7.51 20.69
C LEU A 46 1.45 -7.27 22.20
N ALA A 47 0.95 -6.13 22.69
CA ALA A 47 0.92 -5.82 24.11
C ALA A 47 0.03 -6.81 24.87
N ASN A 48 0.44 -7.19 26.08
CA ASN A 48 -0.40 -7.94 27.01
C ASN A 48 -0.91 -9.30 26.46
N VAL A 49 0.00 -10.07 25.85
CA VAL A 49 -0.21 -11.49 25.53
C VAL A 49 0.19 -12.35 26.73
N ILE A 50 -0.63 -13.35 27.04
CA ILE A 50 -0.36 -14.37 28.08
C ILE A 50 0.41 -15.53 27.44
N VAL A 51 1.56 -15.90 27.97
CA VAL A 51 2.33 -17.06 27.52
C VAL A 51 2.07 -18.21 28.48
N LEU A 52 1.35 -19.23 28.01
CA LEU A 52 1.12 -20.48 28.71
C LEU A 52 2.24 -21.44 28.36
N ASP A 53 3.12 -21.70 29.32
CA ASP A 53 4.28 -22.56 29.13
C ASP A 53 4.06 -23.93 29.77
N ALA A 54 3.68 -24.91 28.93
CA ALA A 54 3.56 -26.33 29.25
C ALA A 54 4.78 -27.15 28.82
N THR A 55 5.89 -26.49 28.46
CA THR A 55 7.10 -27.17 27.97
C THR A 55 7.95 -27.77 29.09
N GLY A 56 7.77 -27.28 30.32
CA GLY A 56 8.66 -27.61 31.45
C GLY A 56 10.08 -27.05 31.28
N THR A 57 10.26 -26.06 30.39
CA THR A 57 11.54 -25.42 30.10
C THR A 57 11.46 -23.90 30.32
N ASP A 58 12.54 -23.16 30.03
CA ASP A 58 12.57 -21.69 30.12
C ASP A 58 12.03 -20.99 28.86
N LEU A 59 11.46 -21.74 27.90
CA LEU A 59 11.05 -21.20 26.60
C LEU A 59 10.02 -20.07 26.72
N GLY A 60 9.02 -20.21 27.59
CA GLY A 60 7.99 -19.20 27.79
C GLY A 60 8.51 -17.91 28.38
N SER A 61 9.49 -17.98 29.29
CA SER A 61 10.14 -16.80 29.86
C SER A 61 10.95 -16.04 28.82
N ARG A 62 11.68 -16.78 27.96
CA ARG A 62 12.48 -16.22 26.86
C ARG A 62 11.60 -15.54 25.82
N VAL A 63 10.53 -16.21 25.39
CA VAL A 63 9.55 -15.66 24.44
C VAL A 63 8.89 -14.39 25.00
N ALA A 64 8.50 -14.38 26.28
CA ALA A 64 7.92 -13.18 26.90
C ALA A 64 8.92 -12.02 27.00
N ARG A 65 10.19 -12.30 27.28
CA ARG A 65 11.26 -11.28 27.28
C ARG A 65 11.47 -10.69 25.89
N SER A 66 11.59 -11.52 24.85
CA SER A 66 11.69 -11.05 23.46
C SER A 66 10.46 -10.24 23.03
N LEU A 67 9.28 -10.62 23.51
CA LEU A 67 8.04 -9.90 23.24
C LEU A 67 8.04 -8.51 23.91
N ALA A 68 8.49 -8.42 25.17
CA ALA A 68 8.62 -7.16 25.90
C ALA A 68 9.67 -6.21 25.28
N GLU A 69 10.77 -6.75 24.74
CA GLU A 69 11.81 -5.96 24.06
C GLU A 69 11.34 -5.44 22.70
N THR A 70 10.59 -6.24 21.95
CA THR A 70 10.13 -5.89 20.60
C THR A 70 8.90 -4.97 20.63
N ALA A 71 8.04 -5.16 21.62
CA ALA A 71 6.87 -4.34 21.86
C ALA A 71 6.85 -3.96 23.34
N PRO A 72 7.55 -2.87 23.74
CA PRO A 72 7.50 -2.36 25.11
C PRO A 72 6.06 -1.96 25.44
N ALA A 73 5.36 -2.89 26.06
CA ALA A 73 3.94 -2.86 26.32
C ALA A 73 3.67 -2.57 27.79
N SER A 74 2.59 -1.83 28.06
CA SER A 74 2.05 -1.65 29.40
C SER A 74 0.60 -2.14 29.42
N PRO A 75 0.26 -3.23 30.14
CA PRO A 75 1.13 -4.07 30.97
C PRO A 75 2.05 -5.02 30.16
N PRO A 76 3.17 -5.47 30.75
CA PRO A 76 4.10 -6.41 30.11
C PRO A 76 3.43 -7.78 29.88
N PRO A 77 3.94 -8.58 28.93
CA PRO A 77 3.46 -9.95 28.73
C PRO A 77 3.64 -10.78 30.01
N ARG A 78 2.65 -11.62 30.30
CA ARG A 78 2.62 -12.47 31.50
C ARG A 78 2.99 -13.89 31.11
N VAL A 79 3.83 -14.54 31.90
CA VAL A 79 4.17 -15.96 31.72
C VAL A 79 3.50 -16.75 32.83
N GLN A 80 2.80 -17.80 32.44
CA GLN A 80 2.24 -18.78 33.35
C GLN A 80 2.81 -20.15 32.99
N ALA A 81 3.71 -20.65 33.84
CA ALA A 81 4.16 -22.03 33.76
C ALA A 81 3.00 -22.94 34.20
N VAL A 82 2.66 -23.92 33.37
CA VAL A 82 1.54 -24.84 33.60
C VAL A 82 2.00 -26.27 33.33
N THR A 83 1.46 -27.26 34.04
CA THR A 83 1.71 -28.66 33.65
C THR A 83 0.82 -29.05 32.47
N ALA A 84 1.13 -30.17 31.82
CA ALA A 84 0.30 -30.70 30.74
C ALA A 84 -1.14 -30.97 31.19
N GLU A 85 -1.36 -31.38 32.45
CA GLU A 85 -2.72 -31.58 32.98
C GLU A 85 -3.46 -30.26 33.24
N GLN A 86 -2.72 -29.20 33.57
CA GLN A 86 -3.28 -27.88 33.91
C GLN A 86 -3.50 -27.00 32.67
N LEU A 87 -2.95 -27.38 31.52
CA LEU A 87 -2.98 -26.56 30.31
C LEU A 87 -4.41 -26.23 29.87
N ALA A 88 -5.32 -27.20 29.86
CA ALA A 88 -6.71 -26.96 29.46
C ALA A 88 -7.41 -25.91 30.37
N ALA A 89 -7.24 -26.04 31.69
CA ALA A 89 -7.81 -25.08 32.64
C ALA A 89 -7.17 -23.68 32.51
N ALA A 90 -5.87 -23.62 32.22
CA ALA A 90 -5.18 -22.36 31.98
C ALA A 90 -5.61 -21.69 30.68
N GLU A 91 -5.88 -22.46 29.63
CA GLU A 91 -6.44 -21.98 28.37
C GLU A 91 -7.84 -21.40 28.56
N ASP A 92 -8.69 -22.05 29.35
CA ASP A 92 -10.03 -21.55 29.68
C ASP A 92 -9.95 -20.20 30.41
N SER A 93 -9.08 -20.10 31.42
CA SER A 93 -8.82 -18.86 32.16
C SER A 93 -8.26 -17.76 31.25
N ALA A 94 -7.26 -18.08 30.43
CA ALA A 94 -6.69 -17.15 29.45
C ALA A 94 -7.74 -16.68 28.43
N THR A 95 -8.63 -17.57 28.00
CA THR A 95 -9.74 -17.23 27.11
C THR A 95 -10.68 -16.23 27.77
N GLN A 96 -11.01 -16.40 29.06
CA GLN A 96 -11.81 -15.41 29.81
C GLN A 96 -11.11 -14.05 29.89
N PHE A 97 -9.80 -14.01 30.15
CA PHE A 97 -9.03 -12.76 30.14
C PHE A 97 -9.11 -12.03 28.79
N VAL A 98 -9.04 -12.76 27.67
CA VAL A 98 -9.14 -12.19 26.32
C VAL A 98 -10.56 -11.69 26.02
N VAL A 99 -11.59 -12.44 26.43
CA VAL A 99 -13.01 -12.05 26.29
C VAL A 99 -13.33 -10.79 27.09
N HIS A 100 -12.81 -10.70 28.33
CA HIS A 100 -12.99 -9.53 29.20
C HIS A 100 -12.05 -8.36 28.89
N HIS A 101 -11.32 -8.40 27.76
CA HIS A 101 -10.41 -7.33 27.30
C HIS A 101 -9.27 -7.04 28.29
N GLN A 102 -8.95 -8.00 29.16
CA GLN A 102 -7.85 -7.92 30.13
C GLN A 102 -6.54 -8.47 29.56
N ALA A 103 -6.59 -9.16 28.42
CA ALA A 103 -5.46 -9.61 27.61
C ALA A 103 -5.78 -9.50 26.11
N GLN A 104 -4.77 -9.34 25.25
CA GLN A 104 -4.97 -9.32 23.79
C GLN A 104 -5.08 -10.72 23.19
N GLY A 105 -4.38 -11.68 23.78
CA GLY A 105 -4.33 -13.06 23.35
C GLY A 105 -3.51 -13.91 24.30
N TYR A 106 -3.46 -15.20 24.03
CA TYR A 106 -2.58 -16.12 24.69
C TYR A 106 -1.86 -17.04 23.69
N LEU A 107 -0.63 -17.39 24.04
CA LEU A 107 0.26 -18.24 23.28
C LEU A 107 0.50 -19.52 24.08
N VAL A 108 0.28 -20.67 23.45
CA VAL A 108 0.49 -21.98 24.08
C VAL A 108 1.78 -22.59 23.57
N LEU A 109 2.69 -22.87 24.50
CA LEU A 109 3.96 -23.54 24.26
C LEU A 109 3.89 -24.91 24.94
N ASP A 110 3.96 -25.98 24.15
CA ASP A 110 3.79 -27.36 24.61
C ASP A 110 4.90 -28.28 24.06
N ALA A 111 4.78 -29.58 24.29
CA ALA A 111 5.70 -30.59 23.74
C ALA A 111 5.79 -30.56 22.20
N LYS A 112 4.70 -30.22 21.49
CA LYS A 112 4.71 -30.07 20.03
C LYS A 112 5.50 -28.85 19.59
N THR A 113 5.44 -27.78 20.40
CA THR A 113 6.24 -26.58 20.19
C THR A 113 7.72 -26.88 20.37
N LEU A 114 8.09 -27.62 21.42
CA LEU A 114 9.47 -28.09 21.62
C LEU A 114 9.96 -28.98 20.46
N ALA A 115 9.10 -29.84 19.93
CA ALA A 115 9.40 -30.67 18.75
C ALA A 115 9.52 -29.83 17.45
N GLY A 116 9.02 -28.59 17.45
CA GLY A 116 9.04 -27.68 16.31
C GLY A 116 7.97 -28.00 15.26
N THR A 117 6.92 -28.72 15.64
CA THR A 117 5.85 -29.14 14.71
C THR A 117 4.69 -28.17 14.70
N GLN A 118 4.30 -27.65 15.86
CA GLN A 118 3.13 -26.78 16.00
C GLN A 118 3.30 -25.83 17.19
N VAL A 119 2.83 -24.59 17.02
CA VAL A 119 2.60 -23.62 18.10
C VAL A 119 1.19 -23.06 17.95
N ARG A 120 0.49 -22.79 19.06
CA ARG A 120 -0.89 -22.29 19.02
C ARG A 120 -0.97 -20.89 19.61
N TYR A 121 -1.63 -20.00 18.88
CA TYR A 121 -1.96 -18.65 19.32
C TYR A 121 -3.46 -18.43 19.22
N ALA A 122 -4.06 -17.82 20.24
CA ALA A 122 -5.46 -17.42 20.22
C ALA A 122 -5.57 -16.00 20.79
N GLY A 123 -6.15 -15.08 20.03
CA GLY A 123 -6.26 -13.69 20.44
C GLY A 123 -7.13 -12.87 19.52
N ARG A 124 -7.44 -11.65 19.92
CA ARG A 124 -8.30 -10.72 19.16
C ARG A 124 -7.69 -10.32 17.81
N ASN A 125 -6.37 -10.37 17.72
CA ASN A 125 -5.60 -10.12 16.51
C ASN A 125 -5.17 -11.42 15.79
N ALA A 126 -5.82 -12.56 16.04
CA ALA A 126 -5.49 -13.82 15.35
C ALA A 126 -5.69 -13.75 13.82
N THR A 127 -6.49 -12.81 13.32
CA THR A 127 -6.66 -12.54 11.89
C THR A 127 -5.57 -11.62 11.30
N SER A 128 -4.74 -11.01 12.15
CA SER A 128 -3.60 -10.17 11.74
C SER A 128 -2.44 -11.05 11.30
N MET A 129 -2.27 -11.20 9.98
CA MET A 129 -1.16 -12.00 9.42
C MET A 129 0.21 -11.49 9.87
N ALA A 130 0.36 -10.17 10.04
CA ALA A 130 1.59 -9.55 10.49
C ALA A 130 1.92 -9.93 11.95
N ASP A 131 0.97 -9.78 12.87
CA ASP A 131 1.20 -10.08 14.29
C ASP A 131 1.45 -11.57 14.51
N VAL A 132 0.66 -12.44 13.85
CA VAL A 132 0.83 -13.90 13.92
C VAL A 132 2.19 -14.33 13.34
N SER A 133 2.65 -13.72 12.24
CA SER A 133 3.97 -13.99 11.67
C SER A 133 5.10 -13.56 12.60
N THR A 134 4.95 -12.41 13.27
CA THR A 134 5.92 -11.93 14.26
C THR A 134 6.00 -12.86 15.46
N LEU A 135 4.87 -13.24 16.06
CA LEU A 135 4.82 -14.19 17.18
C LEU A 135 5.43 -15.53 16.82
N ARG A 136 5.08 -16.09 15.65
CA ARG A 136 5.66 -17.34 15.16
C ARG A 136 7.18 -17.23 15.01
N SER A 137 7.66 -16.15 14.42
CA SER A 137 9.08 -15.89 14.21
C SER A 137 9.83 -15.75 15.54
N MET A 138 9.22 -15.15 16.56
CA MET A 138 9.78 -15.04 17.91
C MET A 138 9.92 -16.39 18.59
N VAL A 139 8.86 -17.22 18.56
CA VAL A 139 8.91 -18.58 19.14
C VAL A 139 9.96 -19.41 18.42
N GLN A 140 10.01 -19.36 17.10
CA GLN A 140 10.97 -20.12 16.30
C GLN A 140 12.42 -19.72 16.60
N ARG A 141 12.71 -18.41 16.73
CA ARG A 141 14.05 -17.92 17.10
C ARG A 141 14.45 -18.40 18.49
N ASN A 142 13.60 -18.19 19.50
CA ASN A 142 13.91 -18.61 20.87
C ASN A 142 14.06 -20.14 21.00
N LEU A 143 13.24 -20.91 20.28
CA LEU A 143 13.36 -22.38 20.23
C LEU A 143 14.67 -22.81 19.56
N LEU A 144 15.07 -22.15 18.47
CA LEU A 144 16.34 -22.41 17.81
C LEU A 144 17.52 -22.08 18.74
N ASP A 145 17.49 -20.92 19.39
CA ASP A 145 18.53 -20.50 20.34
C ASP A 145 18.69 -21.53 21.47
N MET A 146 17.58 -22.01 22.03
CA MET A 146 17.60 -23.09 23.02
C MET A 146 18.16 -24.41 22.48
N ARG A 147 17.89 -24.77 21.22
CA ARG A 147 18.47 -25.97 20.60
C ARG A 147 19.96 -25.82 20.36
N LEU A 148 20.41 -24.63 19.92
CA LEU A 148 21.82 -24.33 19.75
C LEU A 148 22.58 -24.41 21.07
N GLU A 149 22.03 -23.82 22.14
CA GLU A 149 22.61 -23.89 23.49
C GLU A 149 22.74 -25.34 23.99
N LYS A 150 21.75 -26.20 23.72
CA LYS A 150 21.80 -27.63 24.08
C LYS A 150 22.93 -28.38 23.36
N GLU A 151 23.26 -27.99 22.13
CA GLU A 151 24.36 -28.54 21.35
C GLU A 151 25.70 -27.84 21.65
N GLY A 152 25.75 -26.93 22.63
CA GLY A 152 26.95 -26.15 22.99
C GLY A 152 27.33 -25.08 21.98
N ILE A 153 26.41 -24.71 21.09
CA ILE A 153 26.61 -23.67 20.07
C ILE A 153 26.11 -22.33 20.61
N ASP A 154 26.95 -21.31 20.59
CA ASP A 154 26.59 -19.94 20.99
C ASP A 154 25.58 -19.32 19.99
N PRO A 155 24.32 -19.08 20.40
CA PRO A 155 23.30 -18.49 19.53
C PRO A 155 23.67 -17.09 19.05
N GLY A 156 24.39 -16.31 19.87
CA GLY A 156 24.81 -14.95 19.51
C GLY A 156 25.79 -14.96 18.33
N ARG A 157 26.71 -15.94 18.30
CA ARG A 157 27.61 -16.14 17.15
C ARG A 157 26.86 -16.60 15.92
N VAL A 158 25.93 -17.55 16.05
CA VAL A 158 25.12 -18.02 14.90
C VAL A 158 24.26 -16.89 14.35
N ALA A 159 23.59 -16.11 15.21
CA ALA A 159 22.80 -14.96 14.81
C ALA A 159 23.66 -13.92 14.06
N THR A 160 24.88 -13.65 14.52
CA THR A 160 25.80 -12.72 13.84
C THR A 160 26.23 -13.27 12.47
N LEU A 161 26.54 -14.57 12.38
CA LEU A 161 26.95 -15.23 11.14
C LEU A 161 25.81 -15.39 10.13
N THR A 162 24.56 -15.49 10.61
CA THR A 162 23.36 -15.67 9.78
C THR A 162 22.60 -14.37 9.52
N ALA A 163 22.91 -13.27 10.23
CA ALA A 163 22.33 -11.94 10.03
C ALA A 163 22.86 -11.24 8.75
N VAL A 164 23.13 -12.00 7.69
CA VAL A 164 23.49 -11.46 6.39
C VAL A 164 22.23 -10.90 5.73
N LYS A 165 21.98 -9.61 5.99
CA LYS A 165 20.93 -8.85 5.29
C LYS A 165 21.45 -8.46 3.91
N LEU A 166 21.22 -9.33 2.92
CA LEU A 166 21.46 -8.98 1.53
C LEU A 166 20.34 -8.04 1.07
N ASP A 167 20.64 -6.75 0.99
CA ASP A 167 19.80 -5.79 0.27
C ASP A 167 20.01 -6.03 -1.23
N MET A 168 19.26 -6.99 -1.77
CA MET A 168 19.31 -7.31 -3.19
C MET A 168 18.65 -6.18 -3.98
N LYS A 169 19.48 -5.26 -4.48
CA LYS A 169 19.04 -4.24 -5.41
C LYS A 169 18.75 -4.91 -6.75
N THR A 170 17.47 -5.01 -7.08
CA THR A 170 17.03 -5.48 -8.39
C THR A 170 16.91 -4.27 -9.31
N ASP A 171 17.84 -4.17 -10.27
CA ASP A 171 17.73 -3.23 -11.36
C ASP A 171 17.20 -3.95 -12.61
N LYS A 172 16.36 -3.25 -13.37
CA LYS A 172 15.80 -3.78 -14.61
C LYS A 172 16.75 -3.41 -15.74
N ILE A 173 17.29 -4.40 -16.45
CA ILE A 173 18.08 -4.13 -17.67
C ILE A 173 17.10 -4.03 -18.85
N THR A 174 17.20 -2.94 -19.59
CA THR A 174 16.48 -2.73 -20.86
C THR A 174 17.49 -2.51 -21.98
N ASP A 175 17.03 -2.53 -23.23
CA ASP A 175 17.85 -2.22 -24.41
C ASP A 175 18.47 -0.80 -24.38
N LYS A 176 17.97 0.08 -23.50
CA LYS A 176 18.46 1.45 -23.28
C LYS A 176 19.34 1.62 -22.04
N GLY A 177 19.61 0.53 -21.31
CA GLY A 177 20.45 0.52 -20.10
C GLY A 177 19.71 0.07 -18.84
N ILE A 178 20.36 0.31 -17.70
CA ILE A 178 19.88 -0.07 -16.36
C ILE A 178 18.82 0.93 -15.89
N GLU A 179 17.57 0.49 -15.77
CA GLU A 179 16.47 1.26 -15.17
C GLU A 179 16.32 0.91 -13.69
N ALA A 180 16.28 1.94 -12.83
CA ALA A 180 15.97 1.78 -11.42
C ALA A 180 14.50 1.39 -11.23
N GLY A 181 14.24 0.19 -10.70
CA GLY A 181 12.89 -0.28 -10.37
C GLY A 181 12.67 -1.75 -10.68
N GLY A 182 13.05 -2.64 -9.76
CA GLY A 182 12.84 -4.08 -9.88
C GLY A 182 11.50 -4.57 -9.32
N GLY A 183 10.89 -5.53 -10.04
CA GLY A 183 9.87 -6.45 -9.56
C GLY A 183 8.51 -5.82 -9.27
N MET A 184 8.20 -5.60 -7.99
CA MET A 184 6.83 -5.32 -7.54
C MET A 184 6.43 -3.84 -7.63
N SER A 185 7.35 -2.91 -7.32
CA SER A 185 7.03 -1.47 -7.32
C SER A 185 6.74 -0.97 -8.74
N SER A 186 7.50 -1.44 -9.74
CA SER A 186 7.29 -1.14 -11.16
C SER A 186 5.98 -1.72 -11.69
N VAL A 187 5.60 -2.92 -11.26
CA VAL A 187 4.31 -3.53 -11.64
C VAL A 187 3.14 -2.73 -11.05
N VAL A 188 3.17 -2.44 -9.75
CA VAL A 188 2.12 -1.66 -9.08
C VAL A 188 1.99 -0.27 -9.71
N PHE A 189 3.12 0.38 -9.97
CA PHE A 189 3.15 1.70 -10.60
C PHE A 189 2.62 1.68 -12.05
N GLY A 190 2.97 0.66 -12.83
CA GLY A 190 2.44 0.45 -14.18
C GLY A 190 0.92 0.22 -14.19
N TYR A 191 0.42 -0.63 -13.28
CA TYR A 191 -1.02 -0.82 -13.09
C TYR A 191 -1.73 0.46 -12.69
N LEU A 192 -1.11 1.28 -11.83
CA LEU A 192 -1.68 2.56 -11.40
C LEU A 192 -1.79 3.55 -12.57
N ILE A 193 -0.76 3.65 -13.42
CA ILE A 193 -0.82 4.45 -14.64
C ILE A 193 -1.93 3.93 -15.57
N ALA A 194 -1.99 2.63 -15.82
CA ALA A 194 -3.02 2.03 -16.67
C ALA A 194 -4.44 2.29 -16.14
N PHE A 195 -4.62 2.18 -14.82
CA PHE A 195 -5.89 2.45 -14.15
C PHE A 195 -6.30 3.91 -14.28
N ILE A 196 -5.38 4.86 -14.07
CA ILE A 196 -5.64 6.30 -14.24
C ILE A 196 -6.04 6.62 -15.68
N LEU A 197 -5.33 6.05 -16.67
CA LEU A 197 -5.65 6.22 -18.08
C LEU A 197 -7.02 5.67 -18.44
N TYR A 198 -7.33 4.46 -17.96
CA TYR A 198 -8.64 3.85 -18.15
C TYR A 198 -9.76 4.75 -17.61
N PHE A 199 -9.62 5.24 -16.37
CA PHE A 199 -10.60 6.15 -15.77
C PHE A 199 -10.73 7.47 -16.55
N MET A 200 -9.62 8.03 -17.03
CA MET A 200 -9.65 9.21 -17.90
C MET A 200 -10.42 8.94 -19.18
N ILE A 201 -10.08 7.88 -19.91
CA ILE A 201 -10.73 7.55 -21.18
C ILE A 201 -12.22 7.27 -20.95
N ALA A 202 -12.58 6.54 -19.89
CA ALA A 202 -13.97 6.25 -19.58
C ALA A 202 -14.79 7.52 -19.29
N ILE A 203 -14.28 8.41 -18.42
CA ILE A 203 -14.98 9.66 -18.05
C ILE A 203 -15.06 10.62 -19.24
N TYR A 204 -13.94 10.86 -19.91
CA TYR A 204 -13.89 11.79 -21.03
C TYR A 204 -14.58 11.25 -22.27
N GLY A 205 -14.51 9.94 -22.53
CA GLY A 205 -15.25 9.26 -23.59
C GLY A 205 -16.76 9.34 -23.38
N GLN A 206 -17.25 9.14 -22.15
CA GLN A 206 -18.67 9.30 -21.84
C GLN A 206 -19.16 10.76 -21.99
N ASN A 207 -18.35 11.72 -21.54
CA ASN A 207 -18.64 13.14 -21.73
C ASN A 207 -18.64 13.55 -23.21
N MET A 208 -17.80 12.91 -24.02
CA MET A 208 -17.72 13.13 -25.45
C MET A 208 -18.92 12.53 -26.19
N LEU A 209 -19.28 11.28 -25.87
CA LEU A 209 -20.44 10.60 -26.45
C LEU A 209 -21.73 11.39 -26.16
N ARG A 210 -21.93 11.82 -24.91
CA ARG A 210 -23.05 12.72 -24.55
C ARG A 210 -23.00 14.03 -25.32
N GLY A 211 -21.82 14.64 -25.41
CA GLY A 211 -21.63 15.89 -26.15
C GLY A 211 -21.92 15.78 -27.65
N VAL A 212 -21.59 14.66 -28.31
CA VAL A 212 -21.89 14.40 -29.72
C VAL A 212 -23.37 14.08 -29.89
N MET A 213 -23.97 13.28 -29.00
CA MET A 213 -25.41 13.00 -29.03
C MET A 213 -26.24 14.26 -28.87
N GLU A 214 -25.94 15.08 -27.86
CA GLU A 214 -26.57 16.39 -27.66
C GLU A 214 -26.44 17.25 -28.92
N GLU A 215 -25.23 17.36 -29.50
CA GLU A 215 -25.02 18.13 -30.74
C GLU A 215 -25.83 17.58 -31.92
N LYS A 216 -25.91 16.25 -32.09
CA LYS A 216 -26.68 15.61 -33.17
C LYS A 216 -28.17 15.87 -33.03
N THR A 217 -28.70 15.79 -31.80
CA THR A 217 -30.11 16.07 -31.50
C THR A 217 -30.44 17.55 -31.70
N THR A 218 -29.59 18.46 -31.23
CA THR A 218 -29.78 19.91 -31.39
C THR A 218 -29.59 20.36 -32.84
N ARG A 219 -28.71 19.71 -33.61
CA ARG A 219 -28.48 20.00 -35.03
C ARG A 219 -29.64 19.59 -35.93
N VAL A 220 -30.39 18.53 -35.62
CA VAL A 220 -31.66 18.25 -36.31
C VAL A 220 -32.65 19.41 -36.11
N ALA A 221 -32.67 20.01 -34.91
CA ALA A 221 -33.50 21.17 -34.62
C ALA A 221 -32.93 22.49 -35.22
N GLU A 222 -31.62 22.65 -35.31
CA GLU A 222 -30.94 23.88 -35.74
C GLU A 222 -30.70 23.97 -37.26
N VAL A 223 -30.58 22.85 -37.98
CA VAL A 223 -30.55 22.80 -39.47
C VAL A 223 -31.85 23.32 -40.07
N VAL A 224 -32.93 23.34 -39.28
CA VAL A 224 -34.18 24.02 -39.63
C VAL A 224 -34.04 25.56 -39.59
N ILE A 225 -33.03 26.13 -38.91
CA ILE A 225 -32.98 27.57 -38.56
C ILE A 225 -31.66 28.31 -38.85
N SER A 226 -30.45 27.71 -38.95
CA SER A 226 -29.26 28.54 -39.25
C SER A 226 -28.05 27.90 -39.96
N SER A 227 -27.32 28.78 -40.65
CA SER A 227 -26.29 28.52 -41.67
C SER A 227 -24.85 28.47 -41.13
N VAL A 228 -24.53 27.52 -40.24
CA VAL A 228 -23.12 27.27 -39.85
C VAL A 228 -22.69 25.87 -40.25
N LYS A 229 -21.50 25.75 -40.86
CA LYS A 229 -20.97 24.47 -41.35
C LYS A 229 -20.80 23.48 -40.18
N PRO A 230 -21.52 22.35 -40.20
CA PRO A 230 -21.60 21.43 -39.08
C PRO A 230 -20.24 20.80 -38.67
N GLU A 231 -19.27 20.67 -39.56
CA GLU A 231 -17.96 20.07 -39.23
C GLU A 231 -17.07 21.00 -38.38
N ALA A 232 -17.05 22.30 -38.66
CA ALA A 232 -16.23 23.27 -37.92
C ALA A 232 -16.67 23.39 -36.45
N LEU A 233 -17.96 23.15 -36.21
CA LEU A 233 -18.57 23.19 -34.88
C LEU A 233 -18.16 21.96 -34.05
N LEU A 234 -18.19 20.76 -34.63
CA LEU A 234 -17.71 19.55 -33.96
C LEU A 234 -16.20 19.61 -33.69
N ALA A 235 -15.40 20.05 -34.66
CA ALA A 235 -13.95 20.19 -34.49
C ALA A 235 -13.59 21.16 -33.34
N GLY A 236 -14.30 22.28 -33.23
CA GLY A 236 -14.11 23.24 -32.14
C GLY A 236 -14.46 22.67 -30.75
N LYS A 237 -15.49 21.82 -30.66
CA LYS A 237 -15.90 21.15 -29.41
C LYS A 237 -14.89 20.09 -28.99
N ILE A 238 -14.48 19.25 -29.94
CA ILE A 238 -13.46 18.19 -29.76
C ILE A 238 -12.16 18.81 -29.25
N LEU A 239 -11.64 19.85 -29.92
CA LEU A 239 -10.42 20.54 -29.49
C LEU A 239 -10.56 21.18 -28.10
N GLY A 240 -11.71 21.77 -27.79
CA GLY A 240 -11.99 22.35 -26.48
C GLY A 240 -11.92 21.31 -25.36
N VAL A 241 -12.59 20.17 -25.52
CA VAL A 241 -12.58 19.07 -24.53
C VAL A 241 -11.20 18.41 -24.43
N GLY A 242 -10.50 18.23 -25.55
CA GLY A 242 -9.13 17.70 -25.56
C GLY A 242 -8.17 18.57 -24.74
N LEU A 243 -8.25 19.90 -24.90
CA LEU A 243 -7.44 20.85 -24.12
C LEU A 243 -7.76 20.83 -22.62
N VAL A 244 -9.03 20.64 -22.24
CA VAL A 244 -9.45 20.49 -20.84
C VAL A 244 -8.75 19.28 -20.23
N ALA A 245 -8.78 18.14 -20.92
CA ALA A 245 -8.16 16.92 -20.44
C ALA A 245 -6.62 17.02 -20.38
N LEU A 246 -5.99 17.68 -21.36
CA LEU A 246 -4.54 17.97 -21.32
C LEU A 246 -4.17 18.85 -20.12
N THR A 247 -5.00 19.84 -19.78
CA THR A 247 -4.80 20.68 -18.60
C THR A 247 -4.85 19.83 -17.33
N GLN A 248 -5.79 18.89 -17.23
CA GLN A 248 -5.90 17.99 -16.08
C GLN A 248 -4.67 17.08 -15.95
N VAL A 249 -4.21 16.48 -17.05
CA VAL A 249 -2.99 15.64 -17.07
C VAL A 249 -1.78 16.44 -16.62
N PHE A 250 -1.63 17.68 -17.07
CA PHE A 250 -0.55 18.55 -16.65
C PHE A 250 -0.55 18.78 -15.13
N VAL A 251 -1.72 19.09 -14.55
CA VAL A 251 -1.86 19.27 -13.09
C VAL A 251 -1.50 17.98 -12.34
N TRP A 252 -1.87 16.82 -12.86
CA TRP A 252 -1.54 15.53 -12.24
C TRP A 252 -0.04 15.23 -12.28
N ILE A 253 0.62 15.47 -13.41
CA ILE A 253 2.08 15.34 -13.53
C ILE A 253 2.77 16.29 -12.55
N ALA A 254 2.36 17.56 -12.51
CA ALA A 254 2.91 18.54 -11.58
C ALA A 254 2.71 18.13 -10.11
N GLY A 255 1.52 17.62 -9.76
CA GLY A 255 1.21 17.09 -8.43
C GLY A 255 2.07 15.89 -8.06
N GLY A 256 2.26 14.93 -8.97
CA GLY A 256 3.14 13.79 -8.77
C GLY A 256 4.60 14.20 -8.54
N VAL A 257 5.10 15.14 -9.35
CA VAL A 257 6.45 15.72 -9.18
C VAL A 257 6.59 16.43 -7.84
N ALA A 258 5.58 17.21 -7.42
CA ALA A 258 5.58 17.86 -6.12
C ALA A 258 5.62 16.83 -4.97
N ILE A 259 4.76 15.79 -5.00
CA ILE A 259 4.75 14.72 -4.00
C ILE A 259 6.11 14.04 -3.93
N TYR A 260 6.73 13.72 -5.07
CA TYR A 260 8.05 13.10 -5.10
C TYR A 260 9.13 14.03 -4.52
N THR A 261 9.09 15.32 -4.86
CA THR A 261 10.09 16.31 -4.42
C THR A 261 9.99 16.58 -2.92
N PHE A 262 8.77 16.75 -2.40
CA PHE A 262 8.49 17.06 -0.99
C PHE A 262 8.25 15.83 -0.12
N ARG A 263 8.48 14.60 -0.62
CA ARG A 263 8.20 13.35 0.10
C ARG A 263 8.80 13.30 1.50
N GLY A 264 10.03 13.80 1.68
CA GLY A 264 10.69 13.84 3.00
C GLY A 264 9.90 14.66 4.03
N GLN A 265 9.38 15.82 3.64
CA GLN A 265 8.56 16.67 4.51
C GLN A 265 7.18 16.04 4.79
N ILE A 266 6.55 15.48 3.75
CA ILE A 266 5.26 14.79 3.87
C ILE A 266 5.37 13.65 4.88
N PHE A 267 6.38 12.79 4.73
CA PHE A 267 6.61 11.66 5.62
C PHE A 267 7.03 12.07 7.03
N ALA A 268 7.79 13.16 7.19
CA ALA A 268 8.14 13.70 8.49
C ALA A 268 6.90 14.11 9.30
N HIS A 269 5.86 14.64 8.65
CA HIS A 269 4.59 14.97 9.31
C HIS A 269 3.88 13.74 9.92
N PHE A 270 4.15 12.55 9.38
CA PHE A 270 3.66 11.28 9.90
C PHE A 270 4.61 10.60 10.92
N GLY A 271 5.69 11.27 11.32
CA GLY A 271 6.68 10.76 12.26
C GLY A 271 7.68 9.76 11.66
N ILE A 272 7.81 9.74 10.33
CA ILE A 272 8.71 8.80 9.63
C ILE A 272 10.06 9.50 9.38
N PRO A 273 11.19 8.89 9.76
CA PRO A 273 12.51 9.45 9.50
C PRO A 273 12.75 9.68 8.00
N ALA A 274 13.40 10.78 7.65
CA ALA A 274 13.70 11.14 6.25
C ALA A 274 14.48 10.03 5.51
N ALA A 275 15.31 9.26 6.21
CA ALA A 275 16.02 8.12 5.62
C ALA A 275 15.06 7.01 5.12
N ALA A 276 13.97 6.73 5.85
CA ALA A 276 12.95 5.76 5.45
C ALA A 276 12.00 6.31 4.36
N ALA A 277 11.85 7.63 4.28
CA ALA A 277 11.17 8.30 3.18
C ALA A 277 11.99 8.24 1.87
N MET A 278 13.32 8.35 1.99
CA MET A 278 14.25 8.35 0.86
C MET A 278 14.50 6.96 0.27
N SER A 279 14.18 5.88 1.00
CA SER A 279 14.24 4.51 0.49
C SER A 279 13.08 4.15 -0.44
N VAL A 280 12.00 4.95 -0.44
CA VAL A 280 10.92 4.84 -1.43
C VAL A 280 11.43 5.31 -2.78
N LYS A 281 11.94 4.37 -3.58
CA LYS A 281 12.26 4.61 -4.99
C LYS A 281 10.99 4.49 -5.81
N MET A 282 10.57 5.60 -6.42
CA MET A 282 9.57 5.54 -7.49
C MET A 282 10.26 5.04 -8.76
N PRO A 283 9.64 4.09 -9.49
CA PRO A 283 10.10 3.74 -10.83
C PRO A 283 10.18 5.01 -11.68
N GLY A 284 11.31 5.21 -12.37
CA GLY A 284 11.42 6.30 -13.33
C GLY A 284 10.40 6.09 -14.45
N VAL A 285 9.71 7.16 -14.87
CA VAL A 285 8.86 7.10 -16.07
C VAL A 285 9.68 7.60 -17.25
N PRO A 286 10.01 6.75 -18.23
CA PRO A 286 10.71 7.21 -19.42
C PRO A 286 9.87 8.29 -20.11
N PRO A 287 10.48 9.40 -20.60
CA PRO A 287 9.75 10.42 -21.34
C PRO A 287 8.95 9.86 -22.52
N SER A 288 9.45 8.78 -23.15
CA SER A 288 8.75 8.07 -24.23
C SER A 288 7.43 7.45 -23.78
N VAL A 289 7.33 6.95 -22.54
CA VAL A 289 6.07 6.45 -22.00
C VAL A 289 5.10 7.62 -21.83
N GLY A 290 5.54 8.75 -21.28
CA GLY A 290 4.72 9.96 -21.18
C GLY A 290 4.17 10.43 -22.53
N ILE A 291 5.03 10.45 -23.57
CA ILE A 291 4.63 10.77 -24.94
C ILE A 291 3.62 9.74 -25.47
N ALA A 292 3.87 8.45 -25.28
CA ALA A 292 2.96 7.39 -25.70
C ALA A 292 1.59 7.51 -25.02
N LEU A 293 1.53 7.90 -23.74
CA LEU A 293 0.28 8.13 -23.02
C LEU A 293 -0.50 9.31 -23.59
N LEU A 294 0.18 10.42 -23.90
CA LEU A 294 -0.45 11.57 -24.56
C LEU A 294 -0.98 11.20 -25.95
N LEU A 295 -0.23 10.42 -26.73
CA LEU A 295 -0.65 9.94 -28.03
C LEU A 295 -1.87 9.00 -27.91
N PHE A 296 -1.84 8.01 -27.02
CA PHE A 296 -2.97 7.12 -26.78
C PHE A 296 -4.20 7.87 -26.30
N PHE A 297 -4.02 8.87 -25.44
CA PHE A 297 -5.11 9.73 -25.00
C PHE A 297 -5.74 10.48 -26.18
N VAL A 298 -4.93 11.15 -27.02
CA VAL A 298 -5.43 11.88 -28.19
C VAL A 298 -6.10 10.95 -29.20
N LEU A 299 -5.50 9.79 -29.48
CA LEU A 299 -6.05 8.80 -30.41
C LEU A 299 -7.34 8.18 -29.89
N GLY A 300 -7.39 7.76 -28.62
CA GLY A 300 -8.60 7.25 -27.99
C GLY A 300 -9.71 8.29 -27.97
N PHE A 301 -9.37 9.54 -27.67
CA PHE A 301 -10.30 10.65 -27.74
C PHE A 301 -10.83 10.89 -29.16
N MET A 302 -9.97 10.85 -30.19
CA MET A 302 -10.40 10.95 -31.59
C MET A 302 -11.31 9.78 -32.01
N PHE A 303 -11.05 8.57 -31.51
CA PHE A 303 -11.89 7.40 -31.79
C PHE A 303 -13.31 7.52 -31.21
N TYR A 304 -13.47 8.11 -30.02
CA TYR A 304 -14.80 8.41 -29.47
C TYR A 304 -15.48 9.62 -30.13
N ALA A 305 -14.72 10.40 -30.91
CA ALA A 305 -15.21 11.59 -31.61
C ALA A 305 -15.86 11.28 -32.96
N SER A 306 -15.38 10.23 -33.63
CA SER A 306 -15.83 9.75 -34.95
C SER A 306 -17.10 8.93 -34.83
#